data_AF-A0AAD7EE65-F1
#
_entry.id   AF-A0AAD7EE65-F1
#
_cell.length_a   1.000
_cell.length_b   1.000
_cell.length_c   1.000
_cell.angle_alpha   90.00
_cell.angle_beta   90.00
_cell.angle_gamma   90.00
#
_symmetry.space_group_name_H-M   'P 1'
#
loop_
_entity.id
_entity.type
_entity.pdbx_description
1 polymer ?
#
loop_
_entity_poly.entity_id
_entity_poly.type
_entity_poly.pdbx_seq_one_letter_code
_entity_poly.pdbx_strand_id
1 'polypeptide(L)'
;MQTIVELDIITVQQDQRLRRSLFLAGFVVVLYDHLLTSGLEVKYIWTPRFKRSSAWFFIFRYVTLLGNLTMVAFFLGDLDAESCAKLSKAEDYGLVMQEFVIGCTLSVRVCAMYGFNRKVFISLSIAAVTTVGLGAWAIVGPGTALQTPVPGCHNVTPHSQATRKYYHCTDNGSTDSQQA
;
A
#
# COMPACT_ATOMS: atom_id res chain seq x y z
N MET A 1 -2.28 -2.33 34.02
CA MET A 1 -1.25 -1.86 33.07
C MET A 1 -0.67 -3.02 32.26
N GLN A 2 -0.19 -4.11 32.89
CA GLN A 2 0.31 -5.31 32.17
C GLN A 2 -0.72 -5.97 31.23
N THR A 3 -1.99 -6.06 31.63
CA THR A 3 -3.07 -6.64 30.81
C THR A 3 -3.39 -5.86 29.54
N ILE A 4 -3.19 -4.54 29.54
CA ILE A 4 -3.40 -3.70 28.35
C ILE A 4 -2.26 -3.91 27.35
N VAL A 5 -1.02 -3.98 27.84
CA VAL A 5 0.16 -4.25 27.00
C VAL A 5 0.09 -5.63 26.37
N GLU A 6 -0.40 -6.64 27.09
CA GLU A 6 -0.55 -8.00 26.56
C GLU A 6 -1.62 -8.08 25.47
N LEU A 7 -2.75 -7.35 25.64
CA LEU A 7 -3.79 -7.27 24.62
C LEU A 7 -3.29 -6.60 23.32
N ASP A 8 -2.50 -5.53 23.44
CA ASP A 8 -1.91 -4.82 22.29
C ASP A 8 -0.93 -5.70 21.50
N ILE A 9 -0.16 -6.56 22.17
CA ILE A 9 0.77 -7.47 21.49
C ILE A 9 0.00 -8.51 20.67
N ILE A 10 -1.09 -9.05 21.21
CA ILE A 10 -1.90 -10.08 20.55
C ILE A 10 -2.61 -9.50 19.32
N THR A 11 -3.19 -8.30 19.42
CA THR A 11 -3.87 -7.64 18.30
C THR A 11 -2.90 -7.31 17.17
N VAL A 12 -1.71 -6.79 17.49
CA VAL A 12 -0.65 -6.52 16.51
C VAL A 12 -0.21 -7.79 15.80
N GLN A 13 0.01 -8.89 16.52
CA GLN A 13 0.38 -10.16 15.89
C GLN A 13 -0.70 -10.70 14.94
N GLN A 14 -1.98 -10.54 15.30
CA GLN A 14 -3.09 -11.00 14.48
C GLN A 14 -3.21 -10.20 13.19
N ASP A 15 -3.05 -8.87 13.26
CA ASP A 15 -3.05 -7.99 12.10
C ASP A 15 -1.93 -8.36 11.11
N GLN A 16 -0.74 -8.66 11.62
CA GLN A 16 0.38 -9.11 10.78
C GLN A 16 0.09 -10.41 10.04
N ARG A 17 -0.51 -11.40 10.72
CA ARG A 17 -0.88 -12.68 10.09
C ARG A 17 -1.95 -12.48 9.02
N LEU A 18 -2.94 -11.63 9.30
CA LEU A 18 -4.01 -11.29 8.37
C LEU A 18 -3.43 -10.65 7.10
N ARG A 19 -2.62 -9.60 7.28
CA ARG A 19 -1.98 -8.87 6.17
C ARG A 19 -1.16 -9.78 5.28
N ARG A 20 -0.31 -10.63 5.87
CA ARG A 20 0.52 -11.60 5.12
C ARG A 20 -0.34 -12.58 4.32
N SER A 21 -1.40 -13.11 4.95
CA SER A 21 -2.30 -14.07 4.30
C SER A 21 -3.06 -13.43 3.15
N LEU A 22 -3.58 -12.20 3.35
CA LEU A 22 -4.29 -11.44 2.33
C LEU A 22 -3.39 -11.04 1.18
N PHE A 23 -2.15 -10.65 1.46
CA PHE A 23 -1.16 -10.30 0.43
C PHE A 23 -0.81 -11.53 -0.43
N LEU A 24 -0.53 -12.68 0.19
CA LEU A 24 -0.26 -13.92 -0.53
C LEU A 24 -1.48 -14.37 -1.35
N ALA A 25 -2.68 -14.29 -0.79
CA ALA A 25 -3.91 -14.61 -1.50
C ALA A 25 -4.11 -13.68 -2.72
N GLY A 26 -3.91 -12.37 -2.54
CA GLY A 26 -3.96 -11.39 -3.62
C GLY A 26 -2.93 -11.66 -4.70
N PHE A 27 -1.69 -11.99 -4.32
CA PHE A 27 -0.62 -12.34 -5.24
C PHE A 27 -0.96 -13.61 -6.06
N VAL A 28 -1.51 -14.64 -5.43
CA VAL A 28 -1.96 -15.86 -6.11
C VAL A 28 -3.07 -15.56 -7.11
N VAL A 29 -4.05 -14.72 -6.74
CA VAL A 29 -5.12 -14.31 -7.66
C VAL A 29 -4.57 -13.55 -8.87
N VAL A 30 -3.62 -12.62 -8.65
CA VAL A 30 -2.97 -11.86 -9.72
C VAL A 30 -2.15 -12.77 -10.63
N LEU A 31 -1.43 -13.75 -10.06
CA LEU A 31 -0.70 -14.76 -10.82
C LEU A 31 -1.65 -15.64 -11.65
N TYR A 32 -2.76 -16.07 -11.04
CA TYR A 32 -3.75 -16.90 -11.72
C TYR A 32 -4.36 -16.16 -12.92
N ASP A 33 -4.75 -14.89 -12.75
CA ASP A 33 -5.24 -14.06 -13.85
C ASP A 33 -4.20 -13.91 -14.97
N HIS A 34 -2.92 -13.76 -14.61
CA HIS A 34 -1.81 -13.73 -15.58
C HIS A 34 -1.67 -15.02 -16.38
N LEU A 35 -1.69 -16.16 -15.71
CA LEU A 35 -1.58 -17.45 -16.39
C LEU A 35 -2.76 -17.65 -17.36
N LEU A 36 -3.97 -17.28 -16.95
CA LEU A 36 -5.18 -17.45 -17.76
C LEU A 36 -5.19 -16.56 -19.01
N THR A 37 -4.73 -15.31 -18.88
CA THR A 37 -4.73 -14.35 -19.98
C THR A 37 -3.50 -14.45 -20.89
N SER A 38 -2.38 -15.01 -20.41
CA SER A 38 -1.14 -15.15 -21.18
C SER A 38 -1.33 -15.89 -22.52
N GLY A 39 -2.17 -16.92 -22.57
CA GLY A 39 -2.44 -17.69 -23.80
C GLY A 39 -3.16 -16.87 -24.87
N LEU A 40 -4.05 -15.97 -24.46
CA LEU A 40 -4.73 -15.04 -25.37
C LEU A 40 -3.78 -13.91 -25.79
N GLU A 41 -2.93 -13.42 -24.89
CA GLU A 41 -1.96 -12.37 -25.20
C GLU A 41 -0.96 -12.81 -26.27
N VAL A 42 -0.35 -13.99 -26.14
CA VAL A 42 0.61 -14.50 -27.16
C VAL A 42 -0.04 -14.59 -28.54
N LYS A 43 -1.31 -15.02 -28.61
CA LYS A 43 -2.03 -15.16 -29.87
C LYS A 43 -2.44 -13.83 -30.50
N TYR A 44 -2.92 -12.87 -29.70
CA TYR A 44 -3.55 -11.64 -30.23
C TYR A 44 -2.66 -10.40 -30.17
N ILE A 45 -1.69 -10.34 -29.25
CA ILE A 45 -0.80 -9.19 -29.05
C ILE A 45 0.56 -9.43 -29.71
N TRP A 46 1.13 -10.64 -29.58
CA TRP A 46 2.48 -10.94 -30.03
C TRP A 46 2.57 -11.38 -31.49
N THR A 47 1.47 -11.89 -32.06
CA THR A 47 1.43 -12.38 -33.45
C THR A 47 1.24 -11.25 -34.49
N PRO A 48 0.40 -10.22 -34.27
CA PRO A 48 0.32 -9.06 -35.16
C PRO A 48 1.32 -7.94 -34.79
N ARG A 49 1.57 -6.99 -35.71
CA ARG A 49 2.54 -5.88 -35.54
C ARG A 49 2.33 -5.12 -34.22
N PHE A 50 3.40 -5.06 -33.41
CA PHE A 50 3.45 -4.34 -32.12
C PHE A 50 2.95 -2.89 -32.24
N LYS A 51 1.80 -2.59 -31.63
CA LYS A 51 1.30 -1.22 -31.48
C LYS A 51 1.85 -0.63 -30.17
N ARG A 52 2.14 0.69 -30.15
CA ARG A 52 2.63 1.41 -28.96
C ARG A 52 1.73 1.22 -27.72
N SER A 53 0.42 1.10 -27.92
CA SER A 53 -0.56 0.81 -26.85
C SER A 53 -0.33 -0.57 -26.20
N SER A 54 0.15 -1.55 -26.97
CA SER A 54 0.44 -2.91 -26.48
C SER A 54 1.67 -2.95 -25.59
N ALA A 55 2.67 -2.11 -25.86
CA ALA A 55 3.87 -2.00 -25.02
C ALA A 55 3.55 -1.37 -23.66
N TRP A 56 2.71 -0.31 -23.63
CA TRP A 56 2.24 0.31 -22.39
C TRP A 56 1.44 -0.68 -21.53
N PHE A 57 0.57 -1.47 -22.15
CA PHE A 57 -0.16 -2.54 -21.47
C PHE A 57 0.78 -3.57 -20.84
N PHE A 58 1.84 -3.97 -21.56
CA PHE A 58 2.84 -4.91 -21.06
C PHE A 58 3.63 -4.37 -19.88
N ILE A 59 4.11 -3.12 -19.95
CA ILE A 59 4.86 -2.50 -18.85
C ILE A 59 4.00 -2.47 -17.59
N PHE A 60 2.76 -1.99 -17.69
CA PHE A 60 1.86 -1.90 -16.55
C PHE A 60 1.52 -3.26 -15.93
N ARG A 61 1.35 -4.27 -16.77
CA ARG A 61 1.02 -5.62 -16.34
C ARG A 61 2.18 -6.29 -15.61
N TYR A 62 3.39 -6.22 -16.17
CA TYR A 62 4.54 -6.95 -15.65
C TYR A 62 5.25 -6.23 -14.52
N VAL A 63 5.27 -4.89 -14.50
CA VAL A 63 5.86 -4.12 -13.38
C VAL A 63 5.17 -4.45 -12.07
N THR A 64 3.83 -4.59 -12.09
CA THR A 64 3.05 -4.96 -10.91
C THR A 64 3.46 -6.35 -10.41
N LEU A 65 3.62 -7.33 -11.32
CA LEU A 65 3.95 -8.70 -10.97
C LEU A 65 5.39 -8.83 -10.44
N LEU A 66 6.36 -8.16 -11.09
CA LEU A 66 7.74 -8.11 -10.62
C LEU A 66 7.85 -7.41 -9.26
N GLY A 67 7.11 -6.33 -9.02
CA GLY A 67 7.10 -5.62 -7.74
C GLY A 67 6.62 -6.52 -6.60
N ASN A 68 5.49 -7.21 -6.80
CA ASN A 68 4.96 -8.14 -5.80
C ASN A 68 5.88 -9.36 -5.61
N LEU A 69 6.46 -9.91 -6.67
CA LEU A 69 7.40 -11.03 -6.60
C LEU A 69 8.66 -10.67 -5.82
N THR A 70 9.23 -9.49 -6.09
CA THR A 70 10.41 -8.97 -5.40
C THR A 70 10.12 -8.80 -3.91
N MET A 71 8.94 -8.29 -3.57
CA MET A 71 8.51 -8.14 -2.19
C MET A 71 8.37 -9.47 -1.46
N VAL A 72 7.76 -10.49 -2.08
CA VAL A 72 7.69 -11.86 -1.52
C VAL A 72 9.08 -12.43 -1.30
N ALA A 73 10.00 -12.23 -2.24
CA ALA A 73 11.38 -12.70 -2.12
C ALA A 73 12.12 -12.05 -0.95
N PHE A 74 11.96 -10.74 -0.76
CA PHE A 74 12.50 -10.05 0.41
C PHE A 74 11.86 -10.54 1.72
N PHE A 75 10.56 -10.82 1.72
CA PHE A 75 9.84 -11.28 2.90
C PHE A 75 10.26 -12.68 3.39
N LEU A 76 10.80 -13.52 2.48
CA LEU A 76 11.28 -14.87 2.78
C LEU A 76 12.76 -14.91 3.19
N GLY A 77 13.51 -13.83 2.98
CA GLY A 77 14.91 -13.72 3.42
C GLY A 77 15.00 -13.28 4.89
N ASP A 78 16.02 -13.77 5.60
CA ASP A 78 16.35 -13.26 6.94
C ASP A 78 16.80 -11.80 6.84
N LEU A 79 15.96 -10.89 7.33
CA LEU A 79 16.13 -9.44 7.21
C LEU A 79 16.74 -8.85 8.48
N ASP A 80 17.81 -8.10 8.30
CA ASP A 80 18.40 -7.25 9.33
C ASP A 80 17.54 -6.00 9.64
N ALA A 81 17.73 -5.39 10.82
CA ALA A 81 16.93 -4.27 11.32
C ALA A 81 17.00 -3.01 10.42
N GLU A 82 18.09 -2.80 9.67
CA GLU A 82 18.19 -1.70 8.70
C GLU A 82 17.38 -1.99 7.43
N SER A 83 17.42 -3.23 6.95
CA SER A 83 16.67 -3.69 5.77
C SER A 83 15.17 -3.64 5.99
N CYS A 84 14.75 -3.79 7.24
CA CYS A 84 13.40 -3.68 7.75
C CYS A 84 12.72 -2.33 7.42
N ALA A 85 13.42 -1.22 7.71
CA ALA A 85 12.90 0.12 7.44
C ALA A 85 12.81 0.42 5.94
N LYS A 86 13.80 -0.08 5.17
CA LYS A 86 13.81 0.04 3.71
C LYS A 86 12.67 -0.74 3.06
N LEU A 87 12.38 -1.95 3.55
CA LEU A 87 11.30 -2.80 3.06
C LEU A 87 9.92 -2.18 3.32
N SER A 88 9.69 -1.65 4.52
CA SER A 88 8.41 -1.00 4.84
C SER A 88 8.19 0.24 3.96
N LYS A 89 9.23 1.03 3.69
CA LYS A 89 9.12 2.14 2.74
C LYS A 89 8.89 1.65 1.31
N ALA A 90 9.56 0.59 0.89
CA ALA A 90 9.39 0.00 -0.44
C ALA A 90 7.96 -0.53 -0.66
N GLU A 91 7.34 -1.11 0.37
CA GLU A 91 5.92 -1.51 0.37
C GLU A 91 5.00 -0.32 0.11
N ASP A 92 5.17 0.75 0.88
CA ASP A 92 4.34 1.96 0.76
C ASP A 92 4.47 2.58 -0.65
N TYR A 93 5.70 2.66 -1.19
CA TYR A 93 5.92 3.10 -2.57
C TYR A 93 5.33 2.14 -3.61
N GLY A 94 5.40 0.84 -3.35
CA GLY A 94 4.81 -0.19 -4.22
C GLY A 94 3.29 -0.05 -4.35
N LEU A 95 2.60 0.26 -3.24
CA LEU A 95 1.15 0.50 -3.23
C LEU A 95 0.77 1.73 -4.05
N VAL A 96 1.47 2.86 -3.89
CA VAL A 96 1.21 4.09 -4.67
C VAL A 96 1.46 3.85 -6.16
N MET A 97 2.52 3.11 -6.50
CA MET A 97 2.80 2.75 -7.89
C MET A 97 1.70 1.86 -8.49
N GLN A 98 1.18 0.89 -7.72
CA GLN A 98 0.11 0.01 -8.17
C GLN A 98 -1.20 0.78 -8.39
N GLU A 99 -1.54 1.70 -7.49
CA GLU A 99 -2.70 2.58 -7.62
C GLU A 99 -2.64 3.42 -8.89
N PHE A 100 -1.48 4.01 -9.20
CA PHE A 100 -1.28 4.76 -10.43
C PHE A 100 -1.52 3.90 -11.69
N VAL A 101 -0.98 2.68 -11.70
CA VAL A 101 -1.14 1.72 -12.81
C VAL A 101 -2.62 1.34 -13.01
N ILE A 102 -3.35 1.08 -11.91
CA ILE A 102 -4.78 0.79 -11.92
C ILE A 102 -5.55 1.99 -12.49
N GLY A 103 -5.25 3.20 -12.02
CA GLY A 103 -5.86 4.44 -12.50
C GLY A 103 -5.68 4.65 -14.00
N CYS A 104 -4.47 4.44 -14.53
CA CYS A 104 -4.20 4.51 -15.96
C CYS A 104 -5.01 3.46 -16.76
N THR A 105 -5.01 2.21 -16.31
CA THR A 105 -5.70 1.10 -16.98
C THR A 105 -7.21 1.32 -17.02
N LEU A 106 -7.78 1.76 -15.91
CA LEU A 106 -9.20 2.08 -15.80
C LEU A 106 -9.56 3.26 -16.72
N SER A 107 -8.72 4.29 -16.77
CA SER A 107 -8.92 5.44 -17.65
C SER A 107 -8.96 5.06 -19.13
N VAL A 108 -8.04 4.21 -19.60
CA VAL A 108 -8.03 3.74 -21.00
C VAL A 108 -9.31 2.94 -21.33
N ARG A 109 -9.71 2.03 -20.43
CA ARG A 109 -10.93 1.22 -20.62
C ARG A 109 -12.18 2.08 -20.69
N VAL A 110 -12.31 3.07 -19.81
CA VAL A 110 -13.46 3.97 -19.83
C VAL A 110 -13.46 4.87 -21.08
N CYS A 111 -12.29 5.36 -21.51
CA CYS A 111 -12.15 6.11 -22.76
C CYS A 111 -12.64 5.30 -23.97
N ALA A 112 -12.32 4.00 -24.01
CA ALA A 112 -12.75 3.11 -25.08
C ALA A 112 -14.28 2.89 -25.07
N MET A 113 -14.90 2.69 -23.90
CA MET A 113 -16.36 2.52 -23.81
C MET A 113 -17.14 3.80 -24.12
N TYR A 114 -16.66 4.96 -23.67
CA TYR A 114 -17.38 6.23 -23.79
C TYR A 114 -17.05 7.02 -25.06
N GLY A 115 -16.36 6.41 -26.03
CA GLY A 115 -16.04 7.05 -27.31
C GLY A 115 -15.19 8.31 -27.15
N PHE A 116 -14.22 8.31 -26.23
CA PHE A 116 -13.32 9.44 -25.95
C PHE A 116 -14.00 10.74 -25.48
N ASN A 117 -15.17 10.66 -24.82
CA ASN A 117 -15.78 11.82 -24.19
C ASN A 117 -14.87 12.45 -23.12
N ARG A 118 -14.33 13.64 -23.43
CA ARG A 118 -13.29 14.34 -22.64
C ARG A 118 -13.69 14.64 -21.20
N LYS A 119 -14.98 14.84 -20.93
CA LYS A 119 -15.51 15.11 -19.57
C LYS A 119 -15.34 13.92 -18.63
N VAL A 120 -15.58 12.70 -19.12
CA VAL A 120 -15.43 11.46 -18.34
C VAL A 120 -13.95 11.20 -18.04
N PHE A 121 -13.09 11.43 -19.03
CA PHE A 121 -11.65 11.30 -18.86
C PHE A 121 -11.08 12.29 -17.82
N ILE A 122 -11.51 13.55 -17.86
CA ILE A 122 -11.09 14.56 -16.88
C ILE A 122 -11.56 14.17 -15.47
N SER A 123 -12.82 13.74 -15.33
CA SER A 123 -13.36 13.27 -14.03
C SER A 123 -12.53 12.12 -13.44
N LEU A 124 -12.20 11.11 -14.25
CA LEU A 124 -11.40 9.97 -13.82
C LEU A 124 -9.95 10.35 -13.50
N SER A 125 -9.37 11.26 -14.29
CA SER A 125 -8.01 11.73 -14.05
C SER A 125 -7.91 12.53 -12.76
N ILE A 126 -8.90 13.37 -12.44
CA ILE A 126 -8.95 14.10 -11.17
C ILE A 126 -9.02 13.10 -10.01
N ALA A 127 -9.91 12.11 -10.07
CA ALA A 127 -10.04 11.10 -9.03
C ALA A 127 -8.72 10.30 -8.83
N ALA A 128 -8.04 9.94 -9.91
CA ALA A 128 -6.74 9.26 -9.84
C ALA A 128 -5.64 10.16 -9.24
N VAL A 129 -5.60 11.44 -9.60
CA VAL A 129 -4.61 12.38 -9.04
C VAL A 129 -4.86 12.65 -7.56
N THR A 130 -6.13 12.78 -7.15
CA THR A 130 -6.46 13.01 -5.75
C THR A 130 -6.08 11.83 -4.87
N THR A 131 -6.31 10.60 -5.36
CA THR A 131 -6.01 9.38 -4.59
C THR A 131 -4.51 9.16 -4.45
N VAL A 132 -3.77 9.23 -5.56
CA VAL A 132 -2.29 9.17 -5.55
C VAL A 132 -1.68 10.30 -4.73
N GLY A 133 -2.23 11.51 -4.83
CA GLY A 133 -1.76 12.67 -4.06
C GLY A 133 -1.94 12.47 -2.54
N LEU A 134 -3.10 11.95 -2.12
CA LEU A 134 -3.36 11.62 -0.72
C LEU A 134 -2.46 10.47 -0.23
N GLY A 135 -2.27 9.43 -1.05
CA GLY A 135 -1.37 8.33 -0.74
C GLY A 135 0.08 8.79 -0.57
N ALA A 136 0.61 9.57 -1.51
CA ALA A 136 1.95 10.14 -1.43
C ALA A 136 2.12 11.07 -0.21
N TRP A 137 1.10 11.89 0.08
CA TRP A 137 1.10 12.76 1.26
C TRP A 137 1.15 11.96 2.56
N ALA A 138 0.41 10.86 2.66
CA ALA A 138 0.39 9.99 3.83
C ALA A 138 1.76 9.35 4.12
N ILE A 139 2.55 9.05 3.09
CA ILE A 139 3.88 8.44 3.22
C ILE A 139 4.95 9.45 3.68
N VAL A 140 4.85 10.69 3.19
CA VAL A 140 5.80 11.79 3.49
C VAL A 140 5.47 12.49 4.81
N GLY A 141 4.25 12.33 5.32
CA GLY A 141 3.84 12.88 6.62
C GLY A 141 4.76 12.44 7.77
N PRO A 142 4.88 13.25 8.85
CA PRO A 142 5.78 12.97 9.97
C PRO A 142 5.29 11.78 10.81
N GLY A 143 5.58 10.56 10.35
CA GLY A 143 5.42 9.32 11.10
C GLY A 143 6.72 8.96 11.81
N THR A 144 6.72 8.91 13.15
CA THR A 144 7.85 8.44 13.94
C THR A 144 7.85 6.91 13.97
N ALA A 145 8.84 6.27 13.35
CA ALA A 145 9.06 4.84 13.48
C ALA A 145 9.52 4.51 14.92
N LEU A 146 8.71 3.78 15.66
CA LEU A 146 9.05 3.26 17.00
C LEU A 146 9.30 1.76 16.89
N GLN A 147 10.42 1.30 17.46
CA GLN A 147 10.80 -0.11 17.52
C GLN A 147 9.94 -0.79 18.59
N THR A 148 8.99 -1.64 18.17
CA THR A 148 8.16 -2.42 19.10
C THR A 148 8.83 -3.76 19.43
N PRO A 149 8.54 -4.34 20.61
CA PRO A 149 9.11 -5.63 21.05
C PRO A 149 8.54 -6.85 20.31
N VAL A 150 7.81 -6.65 19.19
CA VAL A 150 7.21 -7.73 18.40
C VAL A 150 8.12 -8.02 17.20
N PRO A 151 8.49 -9.29 16.93
CA PRO A 151 9.29 -9.63 15.76
C PRO A 151 8.53 -9.29 14.47
N GLY A 152 9.02 -8.28 13.74
CA GLY A 152 8.45 -7.82 12.48
C GLY A 152 8.84 -6.38 12.12
N CYS A 153 8.77 -6.07 10.83
CA CYS A 153 9.06 -4.75 10.28
C CYS A 153 7.77 -3.98 10.05
N HIS A 154 7.47 -3.01 10.91
CA HIS A 154 6.29 -2.15 10.73
C HIS A 154 6.54 -0.72 11.17
N ASN A 155 5.99 0.20 10.37
CA ASN A 155 5.79 1.58 10.78
C ASN A 155 4.59 1.60 11.73
N VAL A 156 4.83 1.69 13.04
CA VAL A 156 3.76 2.00 13.99
C VAL A 156 3.43 3.47 13.81
N THR A 157 2.31 3.78 13.17
CA THR A 157 1.68 5.08 13.35
C THR A 157 1.38 5.19 14.84
N PRO A 158 1.93 6.20 15.56
CA PRO A 158 1.71 6.25 16.99
C PRO A 158 0.24 6.53 17.24
N HIS A 159 -0.52 5.50 17.63
CA HIS A 159 -1.81 5.70 18.29
C HIS A 159 -1.62 6.56 19.56
N SER A 160 -0.39 6.62 20.08
CA SER A 160 0.04 7.53 21.13
C SER A 160 -0.02 9.02 20.75
N GLN A 161 -0.16 9.43 19.48
CA GLN A 161 -0.45 10.84 19.18
C GLN A 161 -1.92 11.23 19.43
N ALA A 162 -2.86 10.28 19.29
CA ALA A 162 -4.26 10.52 19.66
C ALA A 162 -4.41 10.61 21.18
N THR A 163 -3.76 9.73 21.93
CA THR A 163 -3.76 9.80 23.40
C THR A 163 -2.88 10.92 23.95
N ARG A 164 -1.72 11.25 23.38
CA ARG A 164 -0.90 12.39 23.83
C ARG A 164 -1.60 13.73 23.61
N LYS A 165 -2.42 13.90 22.56
CA LYS A 165 -3.33 15.06 22.44
C LYS A 165 -4.44 15.06 23.49
N TYR A 166 -4.95 13.90 23.89
CA TYR A 166 -5.96 13.80 24.97
C TYR A 166 -5.37 14.18 26.34
N TYR A 167 -4.18 13.65 26.69
CA TYR A 167 -3.53 13.97 27.98
C TYR A 167 -3.10 15.44 28.08
N HIS A 168 -2.72 16.07 26.97
CA HIS A 168 -2.30 17.47 26.97
C HIS A 168 -3.44 18.49 27.12
N CYS A 169 -4.70 18.06 26.98
CA CYS A 169 -5.89 18.89 27.22
C CYS A 169 -6.52 18.68 28.62
N THR A 170 -6.11 17.65 29.37
CA THR A 170 -6.62 17.37 30.73
C THR A 170 -5.75 17.95 31.85
N ASP A 171 -4.57 18.49 31.53
CA ASP A 171 -3.60 18.97 32.53
C ASP A 171 -3.55 20.50 32.66
N ASN A 172 -4.70 21.15 32.55
CA ASN A 172 -4.85 22.61 32.72
C ASN A 172 -5.93 22.99 33.73
N GLY A 173 -6.24 22.09 34.68
CA GLY A 173 -7.36 22.26 35.61
C GLY A 173 -7.16 21.74 37.04
N SER A 174 -5.95 21.45 37.50
CA SER A 174 -5.76 20.99 38.89
C SER A 174 -4.43 21.41 39.52
N THR A 175 -4.13 22.70 39.45
CA THR A 175 -3.15 23.37 40.33
C THR A 175 -3.87 24.45 41.12
N ASP A 176 -4.68 24.05 42.10
CA ASP A 176 -5.07 24.88 43.24
C ASP A 176 -5.81 24.02 44.28
N SER A 177 -5.05 23.28 45.09
CA SER A 177 -5.38 22.93 46.48
C SER A 177 -4.46 21.83 47.00
N GLN A 178 -3.34 22.23 47.62
CA GLN A 178 -2.78 21.65 48.85
C GLN A 178 -1.33 22.14 49.01
N GLN A 179 -1.19 23.35 49.58
CA GLN A 179 0.00 23.74 50.31
C GLN A 179 -0.44 23.95 51.77
N ALA A 180 -0.08 22.98 52.60
CA ALA A 180 0.16 23.17 54.02
C ALA A 180 1.63 23.54 54.20
#